data_AF-A0AA88ULV5-F1
#
_entry.id   AF-A0AA88ULV5-F1
#
_cell.length_a   1.000
_cell.length_b   1.000
_cell.length_c   1.000
_cell.angle_alpha   90.00
_cell.angle_beta   90.00
_cell.angle_gamma   90.00
#
_symmetry.space_group_name_H-M   'P 1'
#
loop_
_entity.id
_entity.type
_entity.pdbx_description
1 polymer ?
#
loop_
_entity_poly.entity_id
_entity_poly.type
_entity_poly.pdbx_seq_one_letter_code
_entity_poly.pdbx_strand_id
1 'polypeptide(L)'
;MGSRPRRPININTRRRPNSHGRPKKSSKVVINGGSHARSSVPDKLEALKNLIPAGNGDIKPDQLFQETADYIVHLQAKVSILQGTEN
;
A
#
# COMPACT_ATOMS: atom_id res chain seq x y z
N MET A 1 50.34 -55.58 -27.97
CA MET A 1 50.70 -54.16 -27.74
C MET A 1 49.67 -53.28 -28.43
N GLY A 2 49.13 -52.28 -27.72
CA GLY A 2 48.38 -51.18 -28.35
C GLY A 2 46.95 -50.95 -27.83
N SER A 3 46.79 -50.62 -26.55
CA SER A 3 45.55 -49.98 -26.07
C SER A 3 45.68 -48.46 -26.29
N ARG A 4 44.91 -47.89 -27.22
CA ARG A 4 44.75 -46.43 -27.35
C ARG A 4 43.49 -45.97 -26.59
N PRO A 5 43.55 -44.91 -25.77
CA PRO A 5 42.43 -44.48 -24.93
C PRO A 5 41.34 -43.78 -25.75
N ARG A 6 40.07 -44.03 -25.37
CA ARG A 6 38.88 -43.35 -25.92
C ARG A 6 38.77 -41.93 -25.35
N ARG A 7 38.59 -40.97 -26.26
CA ARG A 7 38.29 -39.55 -25.98
C ARG A 7 37.04 -39.42 -25.09
N PRO A 8 36.99 -38.49 -24.12
CA PRO A 8 35.75 -38.22 -23.38
C PRO A 8 34.76 -37.45 -24.26
N ILE A 9 33.52 -37.94 -24.30
CA ILE A 9 32.36 -37.28 -24.89
C ILE A 9 31.97 -36.13 -23.94
N ASN A 10 32.06 -34.89 -24.43
CA ASN A 10 31.57 -33.71 -23.72
C ASN A 10 30.03 -33.72 -23.78
N ILE A 11 29.39 -34.31 -22.78
CA ILE A 11 27.94 -34.26 -22.62
C ILE A 11 27.61 -32.85 -22.15
N ASN A 12 27.27 -32.01 -23.12
CA ASN A 12 26.71 -30.69 -22.94
C ASN A 12 25.35 -30.85 -22.24
N THR A 13 25.37 -30.99 -20.92
CA THR A 13 24.14 -31.06 -20.12
C THR A 13 23.47 -29.69 -20.19
N ARG A 14 22.44 -29.59 -21.04
CA ARG A 14 21.45 -28.51 -20.99
C ARG A 14 20.75 -28.56 -19.63
N ARG A 15 21.39 -28.03 -18.60
CA ARG A 15 20.78 -27.74 -17.31
C ARG A 15 19.92 -26.49 -17.47
N ARG A 16 18.62 -26.73 -17.67
CA ARG A 16 17.54 -25.76 -17.56
C ARG A 16 17.74 -24.88 -16.32
N PRO A 17 17.68 -23.54 -16.41
CA PRO A 17 17.68 -22.71 -15.22
C PRO A 17 16.39 -22.96 -14.45
N ASN A 18 16.55 -23.45 -13.23
CA ASN A 18 15.49 -23.70 -12.27
C ASN A 18 14.86 -22.35 -11.88
N SER A 19 13.60 -22.12 -12.25
CA SER A 19 12.85 -20.88 -11.97
C SER A 19 12.28 -20.88 -10.54
N HIS A 20 13.14 -21.05 -9.55
CA HIS A 20 12.73 -21.10 -8.15
C HIS A 20 13.38 -19.97 -7.34
N GLY A 21 12.58 -18.92 -7.14
CA GLY A 21 12.45 -18.31 -5.82
C GLY A 21 13.40 -17.16 -5.49
N ARG A 22 13.39 -16.07 -6.28
CA ARG A 22 13.65 -14.75 -5.67
C ARG A 22 12.32 -14.20 -5.18
N PRO A 23 12.06 -14.10 -3.85
CA PRO A 23 11.00 -13.23 -3.40
C PRO A 23 11.45 -11.80 -3.70
N LYS A 24 10.94 -11.21 -4.79
CA LYS A 24 10.95 -9.76 -4.93
C LYS A 24 10.07 -9.25 -3.80
N LYS A 25 10.70 -8.77 -2.73
CA LYS A 25 10.02 -7.98 -1.70
C LYS A 25 9.44 -6.78 -2.46
N SER A 26 8.15 -6.85 -2.72
CA SER A 26 7.37 -5.74 -3.25
C SER A 26 7.38 -4.68 -2.17
N SER A 27 8.41 -3.84 -2.17
CA SER A 27 8.34 -2.54 -1.54
C SER A 27 7.24 -1.79 -2.30
N LYS A 28 6.00 -1.87 -1.79
CA LYS A 28 4.93 -0.97 -2.18
C LYS A 28 5.34 0.40 -1.68
N VAL A 29 6.21 1.06 -2.44
CA VAL A 29 6.37 2.51 -2.38
C VAL A 29 5.05 3.04 -2.92
N VAL A 30 4.16 3.44 -2.02
CA VAL A 30 2.92 4.12 -2.39
C VAL A 30 3.34 5.51 -2.84
N ILE A 31 3.44 5.67 -4.16
CA ILE A 31 3.69 6.97 -4.77
C ILE A 31 2.39 7.76 -4.64
N ASN A 32 2.40 8.78 -3.79
CA ASN A 32 1.39 9.83 -3.79
C ASN A 32 1.34 10.45 -5.19
N GLY A 33 0.26 10.21 -5.93
CA GLY A 33 0.14 10.76 -7.27
C GLY A 33 -1.05 10.20 -8.03
N GLY A 34 -2.21 10.82 -7.81
CA GLY A 34 -3.30 10.94 -8.77
C GLY A 34 -3.57 9.73 -9.67
N SER A 35 -4.28 8.74 -9.14
CA SER A 35 -4.97 7.78 -9.98
C SER A 35 -6.36 7.65 -9.42
N HIS A 36 -7.38 8.00 -10.21
CA HIS A 36 -8.79 7.69 -9.94
C HIS A 36 -9.02 6.17 -10.07
N ALA A 37 -8.09 5.36 -9.57
CA ALA A 37 -8.33 3.97 -9.26
C ALA A 37 -9.45 3.99 -8.23
N ARG A 38 -10.52 3.23 -8.50
CA ARG A 38 -11.69 3.13 -7.64
C ARG A 38 -11.19 2.66 -6.27
N SER A 39 -10.94 3.60 -5.36
CA SER A 39 -10.40 3.30 -4.05
C SER A 39 -11.38 2.40 -3.34
N SER A 40 -10.86 1.31 -2.80
CA SER A 40 -11.69 0.35 -2.08
C SER A 40 -12.21 1.00 -0.81
N VAL A 41 -13.33 0.51 -0.27
CA VAL A 41 -13.89 1.03 0.99
C VAL A 41 -12.84 1.03 2.12
N PRO A 42 -11.98 0.01 2.30
CA PRO A 42 -10.88 0.05 3.25
C PRO A 42 -9.92 1.22 3.02
N ASP A 43 -9.52 1.51 1.78
CA ASP A 43 -8.60 2.62 1.49
C ASP A 43 -9.21 3.97 1.88
N LYS A 44 -10.52 4.14 1.67
CA LYS A 44 -11.25 5.34 2.07
C LYS A 44 -11.37 5.47 3.58
N LEU A 45 -11.59 4.37 4.30
CA LEU A 45 -11.65 4.36 5.76
C LEU A 45 -10.28 4.67 6.36
N GLU A 46 -9.21 4.11 5.81
CA GLU A 46 -7.84 4.41 6.25
C GLU A 46 -7.49 5.88 6.01
N ALA A 47 -7.83 6.41 4.82
CA ALA A 47 -7.67 7.82 4.52
C ALA A 47 -8.46 8.71 5.49
N LEU A 48 -9.70 8.31 5.83
CA LEU A 48 -10.53 9.05 6.77
C LEU A 48 -9.92 9.03 8.19
N LYS A 49 -9.43 7.89 8.68
CA LYS A 49 -8.73 7.81 9.98
C LYS A 49 -7.57 8.80 10.08
N ASN A 50 -6.77 8.92 9.02
CA ASN A 50 -5.61 9.82 8.99
C ASN A 50 -5.98 11.32 9.00
N LEU A 51 -7.24 11.68 8.71
CA LEU A 51 -7.71 13.07 8.69
C LEU A 51 -8.33 13.52 10.02
N ILE A 52 -8.75 12.57 10.87
CA ILE A 52 -9.43 12.88 12.14
C ILE A 52 -8.39 12.93 13.27
N PRO A 53 -8.36 13.98 14.11
CA PRO A 53 -7.36 14.14 15.17
C PRO A 53 -7.32 12.98 16.18
N ALA A 54 -8.43 12.27 16.37
CA ALA A 54 -8.54 11.12 17.25
C ALA A 54 -8.11 9.78 16.60
N GLY A 55 -7.79 9.78 15.30
CA GLY A 55 -7.77 8.59 14.42
C GLY A 55 -6.57 7.65 14.50
N ASN A 56 -5.64 7.83 15.43
CA ASN A 56 -4.34 7.13 15.41
C ASN A 56 -4.39 5.67 15.93
N GLY A 57 -5.56 5.02 15.94
CA GLY A 57 -5.74 3.66 16.45
C GLY A 57 -6.83 2.85 15.76
N ASP A 58 -7.04 1.63 16.25
CA ASP A 58 -8.07 0.72 15.76
C ASP A 58 -9.47 1.19 16.20
N ILE A 59 -9.99 2.18 15.50
CA ILE A 59 -11.34 2.72 15.69
C ILE A 59 -12.30 1.95 14.78
N LYS A 60 -13.46 1.58 15.35
CA LYS A 60 -14.56 0.96 14.60
C LYS A 60 -15.16 1.95 13.60
N PRO A 61 -15.65 1.50 12.43
CA PRO A 61 -16.22 2.40 11.43
C PRO A 61 -17.32 3.32 11.97
N ASP A 62 -18.23 2.81 12.79
CA ASP A 62 -19.34 3.59 13.35
C ASP A 62 -18.85 4.77 14.21
N GLN A 63 -17.85 4.51 15.06
CA GLN A 63 -17.22 5.55 15.87
C GLN A 63 -16.43 6.53 15.02
N LEU A 64 -15.71 6.05 13.99
CA LEU A 64 -14.98 6.91 13.07
C LEU A 64 -15.91 7.90 12.36
N PHE A 65 -17.12 7.47 11.98
CA PHE A 65 -18.11 8.36 11.36
C PHE A 65 -18.67 9.39 12.35
N GLN A 66 -18.89 9.02 13.61
CA GLN A 66 -19.31 9.97 14.64
C GLN A 66 -18.25 11.05 14.87
N GLU A 67 -17.00 10.65 15.11
CA GLU A 67 -15.87 11.58 15.31
C GLU A 67 -15.66 12.47 14.08
N THR A 68 -15.90 11.92 12.88
CA THR A 68 -15.87 12.70 11.63
C THR A 68 -16.96 13.76 11.60
N ALA A 69 -18.18 13.43 11.98
CA ALA A 69 -19.29 14.39 12.02
C ALA A 69 -18.99 15.53 12.99
N ASP A 70 -18.53 15.19 14.20
CA ASP A 70 -18.15 16.17 15.22
C ASP A 70 -17.01 17.07 14.73
N TYR A 71 -16.02 16.49 14.05
CA TYR A 71 -14.90 17.25 13.51
C TYR A 71 -15.30 18.19 12.36
N ILE A 72 -16.25 17.78 11.51
CA ILE A 72 -16.79 18.66 10.46
C ILE A 72 -17.46 19.89 11.09
N VAL A 73 -18.29 19.70 12.11
CA VAL A 73 -18.97 20.82 12.80
C VAL A 73 -17.95 21.75 13.46
N HIS A 74 -16.93 21.19 14.11
CA HIS A 74 -15.83 21.97 14.70
C HIS A 74 -15.09 22.82 13.67
N LEU A 75 -14.78 22.26 12.50
CA LEU A 75 -14.15 23.00 11.42
C LEU A 75 -15.06 24.08 10.85
N GLN A 76 -16.35 23.80 10.68
CA GLN A 76 -17.32 24.80 10.23
C GLN A 76 -17.38 25.98 11.21
N ALA A 77 -17.48 25.73 12.51
CA ALA A 77 -17.47 26.78 13.52
C ALA A 77 -16.20 27.65 13.44
N LYS A 78 -15.02 27.01 13.33
CA LYS A 78 -13.75 27.72 13.13
C LYS A 78 -13.74 28.58 11.88
N VAL A 79 -14.26 28.05 10.76
CA VAL A 79 -14.35 28.80 9.50
C VAL A 79 -15.29 29.99 9.65
N SER A 80 -16.45 29.82 10.28
CA SER A 80 -17.40 30.91 10.52
C SER A 80 -16.80 32.04 11.36
N ILE A 81 -16.05 31.69 12.41
CA ILE A 81 -15.33 32.67 13.24
C ILE A 81 -14.27 33.40 12.40
N LEU A 82 -13.48 32.67 11.61
CA LEU A 82 -12.43 33.25 10.77
C LEU A 82 -12.97 34.11 9.62
N GLN A 83 -14.15 33.80 9.10
CA GLN A 83 -14.82 34.57 8.05
C GLN A 83 -15.61 35.76 8.61
N GLY A 84 -15.77 35.88 9.93
CA GLY A 84 -16.52 36.97 10.57
C GLY A 84 -18.03 36.92 10.25
N THR A 85 -18.56 35.74 9.89
CA THR A 85 -19.98 35.55 9.54
C THR A 85 -20.87 35.30 10.76
N GLU A 86 -20.30 35.38 11.97
CA GLU A 86 -21.05 35.42 13.23
C GLU A 86 -21.31 36.90 13.60
N ASN A 87 -22.41 37.47 13.09
CA ASN A 87 -23.09 38.66 13.61
C ASN A 87 -24.60 38.41 13.59
#